data_AF-V5ZC11-F1
#
_entry.id   AF-V5ZC11-F1
#
_cell.length_a   1.000
_cell.length_b   1.000
_cell.length_c   1.000
_cell.angle_alpha   90.00
_cell.angle_beta   90.00
_cell.angle_gamma   90.00
#
_symmetry.space_group_name_H-M   'P 1'
#
loop_
_entity.id
_entity.type
_entity.pdbx_description
1 polymer ?
#
loop_
_entity_poly.entity_id
_entity_poly.type
_entity_poly.pdbx_seq_one_letter_code
_entity_poly.pdbx_strand_id
1 'polypeptide(L)'
;MFDIRNEEFTFAIAPFERVPDNEADPVNHHWDWIQSWVEFSVSGLKVQFKTEFTVGELKILKKEFSAFHQALINQQKLKPFNYQSDIHQLDMILTNEQGIDSVTVDFILRPENHADSVQVKGSFGLDESFFPDILKRLDEMIEWQN
;
A
#
# COMPACT_ATOMS: atom_id res chain seq x y z
N MET A 1 -5.83 -8.52 -4.26
CA MET A 1 -6.10 -7.13 -4.71
C MET A 1 -6.41 -6.28 -3.50
N PHE A 2 -5.51 -5.39 -3.09
CA PHE A 2 -5.78 -4.33 -2.11
C PHE A 2 -6.86 -3.43 -2.71
N ASP A 3 -7.95 -3.18 -2.00
CA ASP A 3 -9.06 -2.42 -2.57
C ASP A 3 -9.85 -1.64 -1.52
N ILE A 4 -9.78 -0.31 -1.61
CA ILE A 4 -10.51 0.62 -0.75
C ILE A 4 -11.39 1.47 -1.66
N ARG A 5 -12.70 1.23 -1.64
CA ARG A 5 -13.66 1.94 -2.50
C ARG A 5 -14.90 2.38 -1.75
N ASN A 6 -15.42 3.54 -2.13
CA ASN A 6 -16.77 4.00 -1.85
C ASN A 6 -17.33 4.68 -3.12
N GLU A 7 -18.50 5.33 -3.03
CA GLU A 7 -19.14 5.97 -4.20
C GLU A 7 -18.28 7.07 -4.84
N GLU A 8 -17.41 7.73 -4.07
CA GLU A 8 -16.65 8.91 -4.49
C GLU A 8 -15.13 8.68 -4.57
N PHE A 9 -14.65 7.52 -4.11
CA PHE A 9 -13.23 7.21 -3.95
C PHE A 9 -12.93 5.76 -4.33
N THR A 10 -11.80 5.55 -5.00
CA THR A 10 -11.21 4.24 -5.24
C THR A 10 -9.71 4.35 -5.09
N PHE A 11 -9.13 3.44 -4.30
CA PHE A 11 -7.70 3.16 -4.26
C PHE A 11 -7.53 1.65 -4.24
N ALA A 12 -7.02 1.09 -5.34
CA ALA A 12 -6.85 -0.34 -5.50
C ALA A 12 -5.46 -0.67 -6.04
N ILE A 13 -4.89 -1.77 -5.54
CA ILE A 13 -3.64 -2.35 -6.04
C ILE A 13 -3.88 -3.84 -6.31
N ALA A 14 -3.69 -4.26 -7.55
CA ALA A 14 -3.91 -5.64 -7.98
C ALA A 14 -2.60 -6.25 -8.51
N PRO A 15 -2.05 -7.31 -7.88
CA PRO A 15 -0.91 -8.02 -8.43
C PRO A 15 -1.32 -8.74 -9.72
N PHE A 16 -0.42 -8.85 -10.69
CA PHE A 16 -0.67 -9.60 -11.92
C PHE A 16 0.48 -10.52 -12.34
N GLU A 17 1.71 -10.23 -11.93
CA GLU A 17 2.89 -11.04 -12.25
C GLU A 17 3.91 -10.98 -11.12
N ARG A 18 4.56 -12.11 -10.84
CA ARG A 18 5.73 -12.21 -9.96
C ARG A 18 6.97 -12.50 -10.80
N VAL A 19 7.99 -11.67 -10.63
CA VAL A 19 9.31 -11.84 -11.25
C VAL A 19 10.31 -12.25 -10.16
N PRO A 20 10.74 -13.52 -10.12
CA PRO A 20 11.67 -13.98 -9.09
C PRO A 20 13.04 -13.34 -9.24
N ASP A 21 13.62 -12.89 -8.12
CA ASP A 21 15.03 -12.46 -8.07
C ASP A 21 15.85 -13.54 -7.36
N ASN A 22 16.14 -14.60 -8.11
CA ASN A 22 16.89 -15.75 -7.64
C ASN A 22 18.38 -15.43 -7.41
N GLU A 23 18.87 -14.29 -7.88
CA GLU A 23 20.25 -13.87 -7.66
C GLU A 23 20.40 -13.20 -6.28
N ALA A 24 19.41 -12.39 -5.88
CA ALA A 24 19.44 -11.66 -4.62
C ALA A 24 18.99 -12.48 -3.40
N ASP A 25 17.95 -13.31 -3.50
CA ASP A 25 17.46 -14.16 -2.39
C ASP A 25 16.74 -15.42 -2.91
N PRO A 26 17.48 -16.44 -3.38
CA PRO A 26 16.90 -17.65 -3.98
C PRO A 26 16.10 -18.53 -3.01
N VAL A 27 16.09 -18.21 -1.71
CA VAL A 27 15.49 -19.07 -0.67
C VAL A 27 14.29 -18.39 -0.01
N ASN A 28 14.43 -17.13 0.42
CA ASN A 28 13.37 -16.46 1.16
C ASN A 28 12.55 -15.51 0.28
N HIS A 29 12.96 -15.31 -0.98
CA HIS A 29 12.24 -14.60 -2.02
C HIS A 29 11.79 -13.18 -1.61
N HIS A 30 12.56 -12.49 -0.77
CA HIS A 30 12.24 -11.11 -0.37
C HIS A 30 12.39 -10.11 -1.51
N TRP A 31 13.26 -10.41 -2.48
CA TRP A 31 13.55 -9.55 -3.62
C TRP A 31 12.75 -9.90 -4.87
N ASP A 32 11.86 -10.88 -4.77
CA ASP A 32 10.90 -11.14 -5.84
C ASP A 32 10.03 -9.90 -6.04
N TRP A 33 9.88 -9.47 -7.28
CA TRP A 33 9.08 -8.32 -7.66
C TRP A 33 7.65 -8.75 -7.96
N ILE A 34 6.69 -8.08 -7.32
CA ILE A 34 5.26 -8.24 -7.56
C ILE A 34 4.81 -7.07 -8.44
N GLN A 35 4.72 -7.33 -9.74
CA GLN A 35 4.15 -6.36 -10.68
C GLN A 35 2.65 -6.23 -10.42
N SER A 36 2.20 -4.98 -10.33
CA SER A 36 0.88 -4.61 -9.87
C SER A 36 0.25 -3.51 -10.71
N TRP A 37 -1.08 -3.52 -10.80
CA TRP A 37 -1.87 -2.42 -11.32
C TRP A 37 -2.37 -1.55 -10.17
N VAL A 38 -2.16 -0.24 -10.26
CA VAL A 38 -2.79 0.74 -9.37
C VAL A 38 -3.98 1.36 -10.08
N GLU A 39 -5.11 1.43 -9.39
CA GLU A 39 -6.27 2.22 -9.78
C GLU A 39 -6.59 3.23 -8.68
N PHE A 40 -6.57 4.51 -9.05
CA PHE A 40 -6.99 5.60 -8.19
C PHE A 40 -8.10 6.40 -8.87
N SER A 41 -9.19 6.67 -8.16
CA SER A 41 -10.28 7.50 -8.68
C SER A 41 -10.92 8.32 -7.58
N VAL A 42 -11.18 9.59 -7.87
CA VAL A 42 -12.07 10.48 -7.12
C VAL A 42 -12.94 11.26 -8.10
N SER A 43 -13.91 12.04 -7.60
CA SER A 43 -14.71 12.92 -8.47
C SER A 43 -13.80 13.83 -9.31
N GLY A 44 -13.90 13.69 -10.64
CA GLY A 44 -13.13 14.47 -11.61
C GLY A 44 -11.69 14.02 -11.88
N LEU A 45 -11.19 12.96 -11.23
CA LEU A 45 -9.84 12.45 -11.45
C LEU A 45 -9.83 10.92 -11.43
N LYS A 46 -9.31 10.32 -12.50
CA LYS A 46 -9.06 8.88 -12.59
C LYS A 46 -7.65 8.62 -13.12
N VAL A 47 -6.93 7.73 -12.46
CA VAL A 47 -5.54 7.40 -12.76
C VAL A 47 -5.34 5.89 -12.66
N GLN A 48 -4.68 5.31 -13.65
CA GLN A 48 -4.34 3.90 -13.69
C GLN A 48 -2.93 3.73 -14.25
N PHE A 49 -2.10 2.95 -13.57
CA PHE A 49 -0.72 2.72 -14.00
C PHE A 49 -0.18 1.39 -13.46
N LYS A 50 0.90 0.91 -14.08
CA LYS A 50 1.66 -0.25 -13.60
C LYS A 50 2.72 0.22 -12.62
N THR A 51 2.93 -0.56 -11.57
CA THR A 51 3.98 -0.41 -10.56
C THR A 51 4.50 -1.79 -10.21
N GLU A 52 5.56 -1.83 -9.41
CA GLU A 52 6.09 -3.05 -8.81
C GLU A 52 6.47 -2.80 -7.36
N PHE A 53 6.41 -3.86 -6.56
CA PHE A 53 6.81 -3.87 -5.16
C PHE A 53 7.65 -5.12 -4.92
N THR A 54 8.71 -5.03 -4.14
CA THR A 54 9.36 -6.23 -3.63
C THR A 54 8.47 -6.92 -2.59
N VAL A 55 8.59 -8.24 -2.48
CA VAL A 55 7.98 -9.00 -1.37
C VAL A 55 8.42 -8.44 -0.01
N GLY A 56 9.64 -7.94 0.10
CA GLY A 56 10.17 -7.26 1.29
C GLY A 56 9.37 -6.02 1.68
N GLU A 57 9.11 -5.11 0.73
CA GLU A 57 8.28 -3.92 0.95
C GLU A 57 6.87 -4.27 1.39
N LEU A 58 6.24 -5.26 0.72
CA LEU A 58 4.90 -5.70 1.07
C LEU A 58 4.84 -6.29 2.49
N LYS A 59 5.87 -7.05 2.91
CA LYS A 59 6.00 -7.56 4.29
C LYS A 59 6.14 -6.43 5.31
N ILE A 60 6.88 -5.36 4.99
CA ILE A 60 7.00 -4.17 5.84
C ILE A 60 5.63 -3.48 5.96
N LEU A 61 4.95 -3.23 4.84
CA LEU A 61 3.61 -2.65 4.85
C LEU A 61 2.63 -3.48 5.69
N LYS A 62 2.60 -4.80 5.50
CA LYS A 62 1.75 -5.71 6.29
C LYS A 62 2.01 -5.56 7.78
N LYS A 63 3.28 -5.58 8.18
CA LYS A 63 3.69 -5.45 9.58
C LYS A 63 3.20 -4.13 10.18
N GLU A 64 3.35 -3.03 9.46
CA GLU A 64 2.96 -1.71 9.97
C GLU A 64 1.44 -1.53 10.00
N PHE A 65 0.70 -1.97 8.97
CA PHE A 65 -0.77 -2.02 9.04
C PHE A 65 -1.26 -2.90 10.20
N SER A 66 -0.57 -4.00 10.50
CA SER A 66 -0.90 -4.86 11.64
C SER A 66 -0.66 -4.16 12.98
N ALA A 67 0.44 -3.39 13.08
CA ALA A 67 0.74 -2.59 14.27
C ALA A 67 -0.32 -1.52 14.50
N PHE A 68 -0.70 -0.79 13.45
CA PHE A 68 -1.76 0.21 13.51
C PHE A 68 -3.13 -0.40 13.83
N HIS A 69 -3.47 -1.57 13.29
CA HIS A 69 -4.68 -2.30 13.66
C HIS A 69 -4.74 -2.60 15.16
N GLN A 70 -3.65 -3.16 15.71
CA GLN A 70 -3.54 -3.43 17.14
C GLN A 70 -3.59 -2.15 17.98
N ALA A 71 -3.02 -1.06 17.48
CA ALA A 71 -3.08 0.24 18.15
C ALA A 71 -4.51 0.78 18.24
N LEU A 72 -5.32 0.63 17.19
CA LEU A 72 -6.75 0.98 17.24
C LEU A 72 -7.51 0.15 18.28
N ILE A 73 -7.32 -1.17 18.30
CA ILE A 73 -7.95 -2.07 19.28
C ILE A 73 -7.56 -1.68 20.71
N ASN A 74 -6.28 -1.36 20.92
CA ASN A 74 -5.76 -1.00 22.23
C ASN A 74 -5.96 0.48 22.59
N GLN A 75 -6.56 1.28 21.69
CA GLN A 75 -6.73 2.72 21.84
C GLN A 75 -5.41 3.47 22.12
N GLN A 76 -4.38 3.12 21.36
CA GLN A 76 -3.01 3.62 21.50
C GLN A 76 -2.58 4.42 20.27
N LYS A 77 -1.76 5.45 20.50
CA LYS A 77 -1.09 6.18 19.42
C LYS A 77 0.25 5.53 19.09
N LEU A 78 0.54 5.44 17.80
CA LEU A 78 1.87 5.07 17.30
C LEU A 78 2.59 6.31 16.77
N LYS A 79 3.90 6.17 16.59
CA LYS A 79 4.65 7.14 15.79
C LYS A 79 4.21 7.03 14.33
N PRO A 80 4.17 8.13 13.57
CA PRO A 80 3.91 8.06 12.14
C PRO A 80 4.89 7.13 11.44
N PHE A 81 4.38 6.32 10.51
CA PHE A 81 5.18 5.46 9.67
C PHE A 81 5.24 6.03 8.26
N ASN A 82 6.45 6.26 7.76
CA ASN A 82 6.69 6.73 6.40
C ASN A 82 7.12 5.55 5.54
N TYR A 83 6.36 5.27 4.49
CA TYR A 83 6.68 4.30 3.46
C TYR A 83 7.02 5.02 2.17
N GLN A 84 8.09 4.57 1.52
CA GLN A 84 8.43 4.94 0.16
C GLN A 84 8.69 3.65 -0.59
N SER A 85 7.99 3.47 -1.72
CA SER A 85 8.28 2.34 -2.60
C SER A 85 9.68 2.46 -3.19
N ASP A 86 10.35 1.33 -3.43
CA ASP A 86 11.70 1.29 -3.98
C ASP A 86 11.80 1.98 -5.35
N ILE A 87 10.72 1.89 -6.15
CA ILE A 87 10.61 2.56 -7.45
C ILE A 87 9.93 3.94 -7.38
N HIS A 88 9.66 4.44 -6.17
CA HIS A 88 9.09 5.77 -5.88
C HIS A 88 7.75 6.11 -6.55
N GLN A 89 6.98 5.11 -6.99
CA GLN A 89 5.67 5.34 -7.60
C GLN A 89 4.53 5.44 -6.57
N LEU A 90 4.73 4.91 -5.37
CA LEU A 90 3.85 5.05 -4.22
C LEU A 90 4.65 5.45 -2.97
N ASP A 91 4.30 6.57 -2.37
CA ASP A 91 4.70 6.92 -1.01
C ASP A 91 3.45 7.00 -0.13
N MET A 92 3.58 6.61 1.14
CA MET A 92 2.50 6.68 2.13
C MET A 92 3.01 7.17 3.48
N ILE A 93 2.14 7.86 4.22
CA ILE A 93 2.33 8.18 5.64
C ILE A 93 1.12 7.66 6.39
N LEU A 94 1.34 6.73 7.32
CA LEU A 94 0.31 6.22 8.22
C LEU A 94 0.43 6.94 9.56
N THR A 95 -0.67 7.51 10.04
CA THR A 95 -0.73 8.22 11.33
C THR A 95 -2.06 8.02 12.03
N ASN A 96 -2.03 7.92 13.36
CA ASN A 96 -3.21 8.02 14.22
C ASN A 96 -3.04 9.13 15.26
N GLU A 97 -2.33 10.20 14.89
CA GLU A 97 -2.12 11.33 15.79
C GLU A 97 -3.42 12.11 16.06
N GLN A 98 -4.32 12.17 15.08
CA GLN A 98 -5.58 12.93 15.16
C GLN A 98 -6.66 12.25 16.01
N GLY A 99 -6.54 10.95 16.28
CA GLY A 99 -7.51 10.19 17.06
C GLY A 99 -7.06 8.75 17.29
N ILE A 100 -7.60 8.09 18.31
CA ILE A 100 -7.26 6.69 18.65
C ILE A 100 -8.15 5.67 17.94
N ASP A 101 -9.20 6.13 17.25
CA ASP A 101 -10.22 5.28 16.64
C ASP A 101 -10.07 5.15 15.12
N SER A 102 -9.10 5.85 14.52
CA SER A 102 -8.83 5.80 13.08
C SER A 102 -7.37 6.04 12.74
N VAL A 103 -6.96 5.58 11.56
CA VAL A 103 -5.66 5.83 10.94
C VAL A 103 -5.88 6.66 9.70
N THR A 104 -5.16 7.77 9.59
CA THR A 104 -5.04 8.54 8.35
C THR A 104 -3.91 7.98 7.50
N VAL A 105 -4.18 7.81 6.22
CA VAL A 105 -3.21 7.44 5.19
C VAL A 105 -3.09 8.60 4.22
N ASP A 106 -2.00 9.35 4.34
CA ASP A 106 -1.60 10.31 3.30
C ASP A 106 -0.78 9.56 2.24
N PHE A 107 -0.99 9.87 0.97
CA PHE A 107 -0.28 9.19 -0.11
C PHE A 107 0.14 10.12 -1.25
N ILE A 108 1.18 9.71 -1.96
CA ILE A 108 1.65 10.31 -3.21
C ILE A 108 1.78 9.22 -4.26
N LEU A 109 1.07 9.35 -5.38
CA LEU A 109 1.21 8.49 -6.55
C LEU A 109 2.01 9.22 -7.64
N ARG A 110 2.93 8.50 -8.27
CA ARG A 110 3.69 8.95 -9.45
C ARG A 110 3.47 7.97 -10.60
N PRO A 111 2.44 8.19 -11.43
CA PRO A 111 2.03 7.22 -12.46
C PRO A 111 3.10 6.97 -13.52
N GLU A 112 4.00 7.94 -13.74
CA GLU A 112 5.05 7.87 -14.74
C GLU A 112 6.39 7.56 -14.06
N ASN A 113 7.18 6.67 -14.66
CA ASN A 113 8.48 6.28 -14.13
C ASN A 113 9.59 7.25 -14.58
N HIS A 114 9.44 8.53 -14.23
CA HIS A 114 10.44 9.57 -14.45
C HIS A 114 10.32 10.70 -13.43
N ALA A 115 11.42 11.44 -13.21
CA ALA A 115 11.52 12.49 -12.19
C ALA A 115 10.46 13.61 -12.33
N ASP A 116 10.04 13.90 -13.57
CA ASP A 116 9.04 14.92 -13.88
C ASP A 116 7.59 14.39 -13.87
N SER A 117 7.36 13.21 -13.29
CA SER A 117 6.02 12.58 -13.25
C SER A 117 5.01 13.51 -12.58
N VAL A 118 3.81 13.55 -13.14
CA VAL A 118 2.64 14.11 -12.44
C VAL A 118 2.52 13.43 -11.08
N GLN A 119 2.31 14.22 -10.03
CA GLN A 119 2.08 13.73 -8.67
C GLN A 119 0.62 13.86 -8.31
N VAL A 120 0.02 12.76 -7.88
CA VAL A 120 -1.34 12.75 -7.32
C VAL A 120 -1.21 12.57 -5.83
N LYS A 121 -1.67 13.56 -5.06
CA LYS A 121 -1.61 13.55 -3.61
C LYS A 121 -3.02 13.46 -3.05
N GLY A 122 -3.19 12.68 -2.00
CA GLY A 122 -4.47 12.56 -1.32
C GLY A 122 -4.31 12.02 0.08
N SER A 123 -5.45 11.91 0.75
CA SER A 123 -5.55 11.41 2.11
C SER A 123 -6.88 10.68 2.29
N PHE A 124 -6.90 9.61 3.07
CA PHE A 124 -8.13 8.95 3.50
C PHE A 124 -7.98 8.41 4.93
N GLY A 125 -9.12 8.32 5.64
CA GLY A 125 -9.20 7.74 6.97
C GLY A 125 -9.65 6.28 6.92
N LEU A 126 -9.09 5.46 7.79
CA LEU A 126 -9.43 4.06 8.00
C LEU A 126 -9.82 3.85 9.46
N ASP A 127 -11.04 3.40 9.70
CA ASP A 127 -11.40 2.82 10.99
C ASP A 127 -10.94 1.35 11.07
N GLU A 128 -11.16 0.73 12.23
CA GLU A 128 -10.74 -0.65 12.50
C GLU A 128 -11.30 -1.67 11.49
N SER A 129 -12.49 -1.41 10.92
CA SER A 129 -13.20 -2.37 10.05
C SER A 129 -12.49 -2.64 8.72
N PHE A 130 -11.62 -1.73 8.27
CA PHE A 130 -10.86 -1.88 7.02
C PHE A 130 -9.65 -2.81 7.16
N PHE A 131 -9.09 -2.96 8.37
CA PHE A 131 -7.81 -3.62 8.56
C PHE A 131 -7.80 -5.13 8.27
N PRO A 132 -8.82 -5.92 8.67
CA PRO A 132 -8.86 -7.35 8.34
C PRO A 132 -8.74 -7.62 6.85
N ASP A 133 -9.44 -6.83 6.03
CA ASP A 133 -9.38 -6.97 4.57
C ASP A 133 -8.02 -6.49 4.03
N ILE A 134 -7.52 -5.33 4.46
CA ILE A 134 -6.19 -4.83 4.04
C ILE A 134 -5.09 -5.88 4.29
N LEU A 135 -5.05 -6.45 5.50
CA LEU A 135 -4.04 -7.44 5.87
C LEU A 135 -4.13 -8.71 5.03
N LYS A 136 -5.34 -9.21 4.82
CA LYS A 136 -5.59 -10.37 3.95
C LYS A 136 -5.11 -10.10 2.52
N ARG A 137 -5.36 -8.90 1.98
CA ARG A 137 -4.95 -8.56 0.62
C ARG A 137 -3.44 -8.40 0.45
N LEU A 138 -2.75 -7.89 1.48
CA LEU A 138 -1.29 -7.86 1.51
C LEU A 138 -0.72 -9.28 1.53
N ASP A 139 -1.33 -10.20 2.27
CA ASP A 139 -0.96 -11.62 2.24
C ASP A 139 -1.14 -12.23 0.84
N GLU A 140 -2.29 -12.02 0.20
CA GLU A 140 -2.53 -12.47 -1.17
C GLU A 140 -1.49 -11.93 -2.17
N MET A 141 -1.03 -10.69 -1.98
CA MET A 141 0.01 -10.10 -2.83
C MET A 141 1.39 -10.69 -2.57
N ILE A 142 1.76 -10.89 -1.31
CA ILE A 142 3.05 -11.50 -0.90
C ILE A 142 3.16 -12.94 -1.41
N GLU A 143 2.05 -13.68 -1.36
CA GLU A 143 1.98 -15.08 -1.77
C GLU A 143 1.72 -15.28 -3.27
N TRP A 144 1.53 -14.21 -4.04
CA TRP A 144 1.21 -14.28 -5.47
C TRP A 144 2.25 -15.13 -6.23
N GLN A 145 1.78 -16.01 -7.11
CA GLN A 145 2.61 -16.99 -7.84
C GLN A 145 2.48 -16.91 -9.37
N ASN A 146 1.51 -16.15 -9.90
CA ASN A 146 1.35 -16.01 -11.35
C ASN A 146 2.38 -15.06 -11.93
#